data_AF-C7GH38-F1
#
_entry.id   AF-C7GH38-F1
#
_cell.length_a   1.000
_cell.length_b   1.000
_cell.length_c   1.000
_cell.angle_alpha   90.00
_cell.angle_beta   90.00
_cell.angle_gamma   90.00
#
_symmetry.space_group_name_H-M   'P 1'
#
loop_
_entity.id
_entity.type
_entity.pdbx_description
1 polymer ?
#
loop_
_entity_poly.entity_id
_entity_poly.type
_entity_poly.pdbx_seq_one_letter_code
_entity_poly.pdbx_strand_id
1 'polypeptide(L)'
;MAFLLKGGIDFMTAEEYRALLDTDFSDVKINEMPDMASYHADLNDTIEKRQQKFIRKVGNPYMMRVGKMKVKVSFANNGVSIEEAFKNMLLTV
;
A
#
# COMPACT_ATOMS: atom_id res chain seq x y z
N MET A 1 3.00 10.27 -3.11
CA MET A 1 2.01 11.22 -2.56
C MET A 1 1.39 12.13 -3.62
N ALA A 2 2.17 12.79 -4.50
CA ALA A 2 1.64 13.74 -5.49
C ALA A 2 0.57 13.17 -6.46
N PHE A 3 0.59 11.86 -6.75
CA PHE A 3 -0.40 11.20 -7.61
C PHE A 3 -1.75 10.91 -6.94
N LEU A 4 -1.82 10.87 -5.60
CA LEU A 4 -3.05 10.55 -4.86
C LEU A 4 -3.87 11.80 -4.49
N LEU A 5 -3.32 13.00 -4.71
CA LEU A 5 -3.89 14.28 -4.27
C LEU A 5 -4.58 15.06 -5.40
N LYS A 6 -4.47 14.61 -6.65
CA LYS A 6 -4.98 15.32 -7.84
C LYS A 6 -6.28 14.71 -8.34
N GLY A 7 -7.39 15.08 -7.73
CA GLY A 7 -8.73 14.80 -8.28
C GLY A 7 -9.80 14.95 -7.21
N GLY A 8 -10.80 15.81 -7.44
CA GLY A 8 -11.90 16.15 -6.51
C GLY A 8 -12.89 15.02 -6.26
N ILE A 9 -12.39 13.82 -5.98
CA ILE A 9 -13.12 12.65 -5.51
C ILE A 9 -12.58 12.38 -4.10
N ASP A 10 -13.47 12.20 -3.13
CA ASP A 10 -13.22 11.92 -1.71
C ASP A 10 -11.97 11.05 -1.43
N PHE A 11 -10.80 11.69 -1.37
CA PHE A 11 -9.51 11.10 -1.05
C PHE A 11 -9.05 11.70 0.27
N MET A 12 -8.51 10.84 1.12
CA MET A 12 -7.90 11.23 2.39
C MET A 12 -6.90 12.38 2.18
N THR A 13 -6.83 13.28 3.15
CA THR A 13 -5.86 14.36 3.21
C THR A 13 -4.43 13.80 3.25
N ALA A 14 -3.44 14.63 2.92
CA ALA A 14 -2.05 14.21 2.96
C ALA A 14 -1.63 13.79 4.38
N GLU A 15 -2.22 14.42 5.41
CA GLU A 15 -2.04 14.14 6.83
C GLU A 15 -2.62 12.77 7.21
N GLU A 16 -3.83 12.45 6.76
CA GLU A 16 -4.45 11.13 6.97
C GLU A 16 -3.61 10.01 6.32
N TYR A 17 -3.10 10.22 5.11
CA TYR A 17 -2.20 9.25 4.48
C TYR A 17 -0.88 9.07 5.25
N ARG A 18 -0.35 10.12 5.87
CA ARG A 18 0.84 10.03 6.72
C ARG A 18 0.56 9.21 7.97
N ALA A 19 -0.57 9.45 8.63
CA ALA A 19 -0.99 8.65 9.79
C ALA A 19 -1.14 7.14 9.44
N LEU A 20 -1.69 6.82 8.27
CA LEU A 20 -1.78 5.44 7.78
C LEU A 20 -0.40 4.81 7.50
N LEU A 21 0.55 5.60 6.98
CA LEU A 21 1.92 5.16 6.71
C LEU A 21 2.72 4.93 8.01
N ASP A 22 2.50 5.77 9.02
CA ASP A 22 3.20 5.75 10.31
C ASP A 22 2.69 4.65 11.25
N THR A 23 1.61 3.95 10.89
CA THR A 23 1.10 2.80 11.67
C THR A 23 2.18 1.73 11.83
N ASP A 24 2.43 1.27 13.06
CA ASP A 24 3.44 0.25 13.34
C ASP A 24 3.04 -1.12 12.75
N PHE A 25 4.03 -1.87 12.24
CA PHE A 25 3.80 -3.17 11.62
C PHE A 25 3.46 -4.27 12.64
N SER A 26 3.97 -4.14 13.86
CA SER A 26 3.78 -5.07 14.96
C SER A 26 2.38 -4.97 15.57
N ASP A 27 1.78 -3.79 15.55
CA ASP A 27 0.47 -3.52 16.16
C ASP A 27 -0.71 -4.19 15.45
N VAL A 28 -0.57 -4.56 14.18
CA VAL A 28 -1.67 -5.07 13.37
C VAL A 28 -1.68 -6.60 13.35
N LYS A 29 -2.80 -7.27 13.64
CA LYS A 29 -2.86 -8.74 13.51
C LYS A 29 -3.10 -9.15 12.07
N ILE A 30 -2.43 -10.21 11.60
CA ILE A 30 -2.57 -10.67 10.21
C ILE A 30 -4.02 -10.97 9.81
N ASN A 31 -4.83 -11.53 10.72
CA ASN A 31 -6.22 -11.89 10.44
C ASN A 31 -7.14 -10.66 10.25
N GLU A 32 -6.70 -9.49 10.71
CA GLU A 32 -7.40 -8.21 10.59
C GLU A 32 -6.96 -7.44 9.34
N MET A 33 -5.94 -7.94 8.61
CA MET A 33 -5.38 -7.27 7.44
C MET A 33 -6.12 -7.66 6.15
N PRO A 34 -6.37 -6.69 5.25
CA PRO A 34 -6.97 -6.97 3.95
C PRO A 34 -6.06 -7.89 3.12
N ASP A 35 -6.65 -8.96 2.58
CA ASP A 35 -5.92 -9.95 1.77
C ASP A 35 -5.95 -9.62 0.29
N MET A 36 -4.78 -9.26 -0.23
CA MET A 36 -4.58 -8.92 -1.63
C MET A 36 -4.66 -10.12 -2.56
N ALA A 37 -4.49 -11.35 -2.05
CA ALA A 37 -4.70 -12.55 -2.86
C ALA A 37 -6.16 -12.66 -3.35
N SER A 38 -7.11 -12.04 -2.64
CA SER A 38 -8.54 -12.00 -3.00
C SER A 38 -8.96 -10.73 -3.74
N TYR A 39 -8.03 -9.79 -3.95
CA TYR A 39 -8.32 -8.52 -4.60
C TYR A 39 -8.07 -8.60 -6.09
N HIS A 40 -9.11 -8.36 -6.87
CA HIS A 40 -9.04 -8.25 -8.33
C HIS A 40 -9.50 -6.86 -8.75
N ALA A 41 -8.61 -6.12 -9.39
CA ALA A 41 -8.94 -4.82 -9.98
C ALA A 41 -9.64 -5.04 -11.33
N ASP A 42 -10.72 -4.32 -11.58
CA ASP A 42 -11.35 -4.28 -12.90
C ASP A 42 -10.49 -3.43 -13.84
N LEU A 43 -9.86 -4.06 -14.82
CA LEU A 43 -8.95 -3.38 -15.74
C LEU A 43 -9.67 -2.48 -16.74
N ASN A 44 -11.01 -2.58 -16.84
CA ASN A 44 -11.82 -1.66 -17.65
C ASN A 44 -12.03 -0.30 -16.96
N ASP A 45 -11.81 -0.22 -15.65
CA ASP A 45 -11.86 1.04 -14.93
C ASP A 45 -10.64 1.93 -15.21
N THR A 46 -10.87 3.24 -15.15
CA THR A 46 -9.78 4.21 -15.11
C THR A 46 -8.89 3.98 -13.89
N ILE A 47 -7.65 4.47 -13.95
CA ILE A 47 -6.68 4.31 -12.85
C ILE A 47 -7.23 4.92 -11.55
N GLU A 48 -7.88 6.08 -11.65
CA GLU A 48 -8.46 6.81 -10.52
C GLU A 48 -9.59 6.00 -9.86
N LYS A 49 -10.49 5.41 -10.67
CA LYS A 49 -11.56 4.54 -10.16
C LYS A 49 -11.00 3.29 -9.48
N ARG A 50 -9.95 2.68 -10.05
CA ARG A 50 -9.28 1.52 -9.43
C ARG A 50 -8.63 1.90 -8.10
N GLN A 51 -7.96 3.04 -8.03
CA GLN A 51 -7.36 3.54 -6.79
C GLN A 51 -8.41 3.78 -5.72
N GLN A 52 -9.54 4.40 -6.08
CA GLN A 52 -10.64 4.64 -5.15
C GLN A 52 -11.26 3.33 -4.63
N LYS A 53 -11.56 2.38 -5.53
CA LYS A 53 -12.06 1.05 -5.15
C LYS A 53 -11.08 0.32 -4.24
N PHE A 54 -9.78 0.42 -4.54
CA PHE A 54 -8.72 -0.15 -3.74
C PHE A 54 -8.72 0.42 -2.32
N ILE A 55 -8.57 1.74 -2.18
CA ILE A 55 -8.52 2.44 -0.88
C ILE A 55 -9.77 2.15 -0.05
N ARG A 56 -10.96 2.18 -0.66
CA ARG A 56 -12.23 1.84 0.03
C ARG A 56 -12.28 0.41 0.54
N LYS A 57 -11.66 -0.54 -0.19
CA LYS A 57 -11.65 -1.95 0.19
C LYS A 57 -10.60 -2.27 1.26
N VAL A 58 -9.42 -1.65 1.18
CA VAL A 58 -8.30 -1.97 2.08
C VAL A 58 -8.23 -1.06 3.30
N GLY A 59 -8.79 0.14 3.24
CA GLY A 59 -8.67 1.17 4.28
C GLY A 59 -7.26 1.74 4.34
N ASN A 60 -6.30 0.96 4.87
CA ASN A 60 -4.88 1.32 4.89
C ASN A 60 -4.14 0.72 3.69
N PRO A 61 -3.76 1.52 2.67
CA PRO A 61 -3.06 1.01 1.48
C PRO A 61 -1.59 0.66 1.75
N TYR A 62 -1.05 0.94 2.94
CA TYR A 62 0.33 0.63 3.32
C TYR A 62 0.45 -0.65 4.14
N MET A 63 -0.66 -1.24 4.59
CA MET A 63 -0.68 -2.38 5.51
C MET A 63 -1.65 -3.45 5.01
N MET A 64 -1.12 -4.53 4.43
CA MET A 64 -1.92 -5.56 3.76
C MET A 64 -1.29 -6.95 3.89
N ARG A 65 -2.05 -8.01 3.61
CA ARG A 65 -1.49 -9.36 3.56
C ARG A 65 -1.63 -9.99 2.18
N VAL A 66 -0.78 -10.97 1.91
CA VAL A 66 -0.91 -11.89 0.78
C VAL A 66 -0.91 -13.29 1.37
N GLY A 67 -2.10 -13.90 1.50
CA GLY A 67 -2.25 -15.18 2.18
C GLY A 67 -1.74 -15.11 3.63
N LYS A 68 -0.66 -15.83 3.94
CA LYS A 68 -0.04 -15.89 5.29
C LYS A 68 1.08 -14.87 5.50
N MET A 69 1.38 -14.04 4.51
CA MET A 69 2.47 -13.05 4.58
C MET A 69 1.91 -11.67 4.87
N LYS A 70 2.41 -11.00 5.90
CA LYS A 70 2.15 -9.57 6.14
C LYS A 70 3.06 -8.73 5.24
N VAL A 71 2.53 -7.63 4.72
CA VAL A 71 3.24 -6.70 3.84
C VAL A 71 3.02 -5.29 4.35
N LYS A 72 4.12 -4.57 4.61
CA LYS A 72 4.12 -3.12 4.83
C LYS A 72 4.81 -2.44 3.66
N VAL A 73 4.17 -1.40 3.13
CA VAL A 73 4.76 -0.56 2.08
C VAL A 73 5.20 0.75 2.73
N SER A 74 6.49 1.05 2.62
CA SER A 74 7.08 2.31 3.08
C SER A 74 8.04 2.85 2.03
N PHE A 75 8.15 4.17 1.96
CA PHE A 75 9.09 4.82 1.05
C PHE A 75 10.37 5.17 1.80
N ALA A 76 11.50 4.66 1.32
CA ALA A 76 12.80 5.08 1.81
C ALA A 76 13.23 6.35 1.05
N ASN A 77 13.61 7.40 1.78
CA ASN A 77 14.12 8.64 1.18
C ASN A 77 15.64 8.57 0.91
N ASN A 78 16.17 7.38 0.66
CA ASN A 78 17.59 7.11 0.44
C ASN A 78 17.94 6.86 -1.04
N GLY A 79 16.95 6.96 -1.95
CA GLY A 79 17.16 6.82 -3.39
C GLY A 79 17.32 5.38 -3.89
N VAL A 80 17.30 4.38 -3.01
CA VAL A 80 17.43 2.96 -3.38
C VAL A 80 16.12 2.48 -4.00
N SER A 81 16.21 1.88 -5.19
CA SER A 81 15.04 1.30 -5.86
C SER A 81 14.61 -0.03 -5.22
N ILE A 82 13.36 -0.42 -5.39
CA ILE A 82 12.87 -1.75 -4.96
C ILE A 82 13.67 -2.87 -5.63
N GLU A 83 14.04 -2.71 -6.90
CA GLU A 83 14.85 -3.69 -7.64
C GLU A 83 16.22 -3.87 -6.97
N GLU A 84 16.88 -2.78 -6.61
CA GLU A 84 18.17 -2.81 -5.94
C GLU A 84 18.06 -3.38 -4.51
N ALA A 85 17.06 -2.96 -3.74
CA ALA A 85 16.78 -3.54 -2.43
C ALA A 85 16.53 -5.05 -2.50
N PHE A 86 15.79 -5.50 -3.52
CA PHE A 86 15.51 -6.91 -3.75
C PHE A 86 16.75 -7.71 -4.16
N LYS A 87 17.58 -7.15 -5.06
CA LYS A 87 18.89 -7.75 -5.42
C LYS A 87 19.76 -7.89 -4.18
N ASN A 88 19.87 -6.85 -3.36
CA ASN A 88 20.67 -6.89 -2.14
C ASN A 88 20.16 -7.96 -1.16
N MET A 89 18.84 -8.10 -0.99
CA MET A 89 18.26 -9.17 -0.16
C MET A 89 18.68 -10.58 -0.64
N LEU A 90 18.66 -10.83 -1.95
CA LEU A 90 19.05 -12.11 -2.54
C LEU A 90 20.55 -12.38 -2.51
N LEU A 91 21.38 -11.34 -2.44
CA LEU A 91 22.84 -11.46 -2.39
C LEU A 91 23.39 -11.54 -0.97
N THR A 92 22.56 -11.23 0.04
CA THR A 92 22.96 -11.23 1.47
C THR A 92 22.48 -12.50 2.20
N VAL A 93 22.12 -13.56 1.46
CA VAL A 93 21.86 -14.91 2.01
C VAL A 93 23.14 -15.75 2.08
#